data_AF-I8W0W9-F1
#
_entry.id   AF-I8W0W9-F1
#
_cell.length_a   1.000
_cell.length_b   1.000
_cell.length_c   1.000
_cell.angle_alpha   90.00
_cell.angle_beta   90.00
_cell.angle_gamma   90.00
#
_symmetry.space_group_name_H-M   'P 1'
#
loop_
_entity.id
_entity.type
_entity.pdbx_description
1 polymer ?
#
loop_
_entity_poly.entity_id
_entity_poly.type
_entity_poly.pdbx_seq_one_letter_code
_entity_poly.pdbx_strand_id
1 'polypeptide(L)'
;MENKNICIDLNKVIKGDVIYYPINELIHREQIMRVGNILLGRMKEAEEYTPGRNGEFKHQTDIISVFARRGAGKTTFVQSLIKLIQYSNEEPFSTLGKDLYCLELLDPNNTERKENLTIRLIAQIHHVFQKAADNIRHQQSENYERVYNDRERLIENFDRATQDLYKTLPVLDGIGDPCLYSNWDDSVYLSDRFMELTINASKLEKCFHLYLDAGLRLIQKKALLFVLDDCDIKINNTFQILAIFSTILKIYT
;
A
#
# COMPACT_ATOMS: atom_id res chain seq x y z
N MET A 1 16.75 47.66 5.33
CA MET A 1 15.96 46.41 5.45
C MET A 1 15.13 46.30 4.19
N GLU A 2 15.49 45.40 3.28
CA GLU A 2 14.68 45.16 2.08
C GLU A 2 13.33 44.57 2.49
N ASN A 3 12.26 45.26 2.13
CA ASN A 3 10.90 44.75 2.26
C ASN A 3 10.76 43.54 1.33
N LYS A 4 10.95 42.33 1.87
CA LYS A 4 10.54 41.11 1.18
C LYS A 4 9.02 41.05 1.25
N ASN A 5 8.37 41.55 0.21
CA ASN A 5 6.95 41.30 0.00
C ASN A 5 6.75 39.79 -0.11
N ILE A 6 6.09 39.21 0.89
CA ILE A 6 5.65 37.82 0.86
C ILE A 6 4.42 37.81 -0.05
N CYS A 7 4.60 37.36 -1.29
CA CYS A 7 3.51 37.17 -2.24
C CYS A 7 2.97 35.73 -2.10
N ILE A 8 1.70 35.60 -1.71
CA ILE A 8 1.00 34.32 -1.70
C ILE A 8 0.18 34.25 -3.00
N ASP A 9 0.68 33.51 -3.99
CA ASP A 9 0.00 33.32 -5.27
C ASP A 9 -1.01 32.17 -5.18
N LEU A 10 -2.28 32.52 -4.96
CA LEU A 10 -3.37 31.55 -4.87
C LEU A 10 -3.71 30.89 -6.21
N ASN A 11 -3.20 31.38 -7.34
CA ASN A 11 -3.40 30.72 -8.63
C ASN A 11 -2.55 29.44 -8.77
N LYS A 12 -1.48 29.30 -7.98
CA LYS A 12 -0.72 28.04 -7.83
C LYS A 12 -1.48 26.96 -7.02
N VAL A 13 -2.66 27.28 -6.46
CA VAL A 13 -3.44 26.40 -5.56
C VAL A 13 -4.41 25.48 -6.32
N ILE A 14 -4.46 25.52 -7.65
CA ILE A 14 -5.59 24.93 -8.38
C ILE A 14 -5.24 23.59 -9.03
N LYS A 15 -5.48 22.51 -8.26
CA LYS A 15 -6.26 21.31 -8.67
C LYS A 15 -6.49 20.40 -7.45
N GLY A 16 -7.70 20.48 -6.86
CA GLY A 16 -8.19 19.64 -5.76
C GLY A 16 -7.36 19.75 -4.47
N ASP A 17 -7.72 20.62 -3.52
CA ASP A 17 -7.08 20.75 -2.19
C ASP A 17 -5.53 20.75 -2.14
N VAL A 18 -4.85 21.01 -3.27
CA VAL A 18 -3.41 20.88 -3.42
C VAL A 18 -2.79 22.17 -3.90
N ILE A 19 -1.90 22.72 -3.06
CA ILE A 19 -0.99 23.79 -3.46
C ILE A 19 0.21 23.15 -4.19
N TYR A 20 0.40 23.49 -5.47
CA TYR A 20 1.56 23.06 -6.25
C TYR A 20 2.72 24.04 -5.97
N TYR A 21 3.67 23.62 -5.15
CA TYR A 21 4.95 24.31 -5.03
C TYR A 21 5.99 23.59 -5.90
N PRO A 22 6.72 24.31 -6.77
CA PRO A 22 7.95 23.78 -7.36
C PRO A 22 8.85 23.23 -6.25
N ILE A 23 9.57 22.14 -6.50
CA ILE A 23 10.42 21.50 -5.48
C ILE A 23 11.39 22.49 -4.82
N ASN A 24 11.80 23.51 -5.57
CA ASN A 24 12.69 24.58 -5.14
C ASN A 24 12.08 25.56 -4.11
N GLU A 25 10.75 25.57 -3.95
CA GLU A 25 10.03 26.41 -2.99
C GLU A 25 9.69 25.65 -1.68
N LEU A 26 10.05 24.36 -1.58
CA LEU A 26 9.79 23.53 -0.40
C LEU A 26 10.85 23.73 0.69
N ILE A 27 10.40 24.00 1.92
CA ILE A 27 11.26 24.17 3.11
C ILE A 27 12.12 22.92 3.39
N HIS A 28 11.60 21.73 3.07
CA HIS A 28 12.27 20.44 3.32
C HIS A 28 12.82 19.78 2.04
N ARG A 29 13.19 20.57 1.03
CA ARG A 29 13.64 20.09 -0.29
C ARG A 29 14.71 19.00 -0.21
N GLU A 30 15.77 19.21 0.58
CA GLU A 30 16.88 18.27 0.66
C GLU A 30 16.43 16.90 1.21
N GLN A 31 15.61 16.90 2.25
CA GLN A 31 15.07 15.69 2.85
C GLN A 31 14.10 14.98 1.91
N ILE A 32 13.24 15.73 1.21
CA ILE A 32 12.33 15.19 0.18
C ILE A 32 13.13 14.52 -0.94
N MET A 33 14.17 15.17 -1.46
CA MET A 33 15.04 14.60 -2.50
C MET A 33 15.76 13.35 -2.01
N ARG A 34 16.24 13.35 -0.76
CA ARG A 34 16.90 12.19 -0.16
C ARG A 34 15.93 11.00 -0.08
N VAL A 35 14.71 11.21 0.40
CA VAL A 35 13.69 10.15 0.44
C VAL A 35 13.36 9.68 -0.98
N GLY A 36 13.13 10.58 -1.93
CA GLY A 36 12.90 10.23 -3.34
C GLY A 36 14.00 9.33 -3.93
N ASN A 37 15.26 9.63 -3.66
CA ASN A 37 16.39 8.81 -4.12
C ASN A 37 16.46 7.44 -3.43
N ILE A 38 16.13 7.35 -2.14
CA ILE A 38 16.01 6.07 -1.43
C ILE A 38 14.90 5.22 -2.07
N LEU A 39 13.73 5.81 -2.28
CA LEU A 39 12.60 5.12 -2.92
C LEU A 39 13.00 4.63 -4.32
N LEU A 40 13.69 5.45 -5.11
CA LEU A 40 14.13 5.09 -6.46
C LEU A 40 15.13 3.92 -6.43
N GLY A 41 16.04 3.90 -5.47
CA GLY A 41 16.97 2.78 -5.27
C GLY A 41 16.22 1.47 -4.97
N ARG A 42 15.23 1.52 -4.07
CA ARG A 42 14.40 0.36 -3.72
C ARG A 42 13.52 -0.12 -4.88
N MET A 43 13.02 0.81 -5.69
CA MET A 43 12.24 0.47 -6.89
C MET A 43 13.04 -0.38 -7.87
N LYS A 44 14.33 -0.08 -8.07
CA LYS A 44 15.20 -0.89 -8.93
C LYS A 44 15.36 -2.33 -8.43
N GLU A 45 15.44 -2.53 -7.12
CA GLU A 45 15.48 -3.87 -6.52
C GLU A 45 14.15 -4.62 -6.70
N ALA A 46 13.04 -3.89 -6.67
CA ALA A 46 11.68 -4.43 -6.87
C ALA A 46 11.39 -4.79 -8.34
N GLU A 47 12.03 -4.13 -9.32
CA GLU A 47 11.83 -4.42 -10.76
C GLU A 47 12.15 -5.87 -11.13
N GLU A 48 13.12 -6.48 -10.45
CA GLU A 48 13.55 -7.85 -10.70
C GLU A 48 12.75 -8.89 -9.91
N TYR A 49 11.80 -8.43 -9.07
CA TYR A 49 11.03 -9.32 -8.22
C TYR A 49 9.76 -9.82 -8.91
N THR A 50 9.63 -11.14 -8.99
CA THR A 50 8.39 -11.80 -9.42
C THR A 50 8.09 -12.91 -8.41
N PRO A 51 7.05 -12.75 -7.57
CA PRO A 51 6.73 -13.73 -6.54
C PRO A 51 6.55 -15.14 -7.10
N GLY A 52 7.19 -16.13 -6.46
CA GLY A 52 7.08 -17.53 -6.85
C GLY A 52 7.94 -17.96 -8.06
N ARG A 53 8.63 -17.04 -8.74
CA ARG A 53 9.67 -17.41 -9.72
C ARG A 53 10.85 -18.03 -8.96
N ASN A 54 11.21 -19.26 -9.30
CA ASN A 54 12.23 -20.08 -8.61
C ASN A 54 11.88 -20.52 -7.17
N GLY A 55 10.62 -20.37 -6.74
CA GLY A 55 10.16 -20.84 -5.43
C GLY A 55 10.56 -19.96 -4.23
N GLU A 56 11.27 -18.86 -4.45
CA GLU A 56 11.70 -17.95 -3.39
C GLU A 56 10.77 -16.74 -3.27
N PHE A 57 10.38 -16.41 -2.03
CA PHE A 57 9.72 -15.15 -1.68
C PHE A 57 10.74 -14.31 -0.95
N LYS A 58 10.95 -13.07 -1.40
CA LYS A 58 11.87 -12.14 -0.73
C LYS A 58 11.14 -11.50 0.45
N HIS A 59 11.74 -11.61 1.63
CA HIS A 59 11.27 -10.95 2.84
C HIS A 59 12.17 -9.75 3.13
N GLN A 60 11.69 -8.53 2.88
CA GLN A 60 12.48 -7.30 3.04
C GLN A 60 11.67 -6.19 3.69
N THR A 61 12.04 -5.81 4.90
CA THR A 61 11.35 -4.76 5.65
C THR A 61 12.18 -3.49 5.65
N ASP A 62 11.89 -2.58 4.70
CA ASP A 62 12.50 -1.26 4.64
C ASP A 62 11.61 -0.20 5.29
N ILE A 63 12.18 0.52 6.26
CA ILE A 63 11.50 1.52 7.08
C ILE A 63 12.21 2.86 6.89
N ILE A 64 11.51 3.87 6.38
CA ILE A 64 11.98 5.26 6.34
C ILE A 64 11.27 6.04 7.45
N SER A 65 11.98 6.36 8.53
CA SER A 65 11.42 7.15 9.62
C SER A 65 11.78 8.63 9.50
N VAL A 66 10.78 9.50 9.69
CA VAL A 66 10.86 10.95 9.59
C VAL A 66 10.63 11.56 10.97
N PHE A 67 11.71 11.77 11.71
CA PHE A 67 11.64 12.34 13.06
C PHE A 67 11.68 13.86 13.05
N ALA A 68 10.69 14.49 13.70
CA ALA A 68 10.70 15.93 13.96
C ALA A 68 9.83 16.27 15.19
N ARG A 69 10.04 17.47 15.75
CA ARG A 69 9.26 17.99 16.88
C ARG A 69 7.77 18.14 16.50
N ARG A 70 6.87 18.13 17.50
CA ARG A 70 5.45 18.44 17.28
C ARG A 70 5.32 19.84 16.66
N GLY A 71 4.47 19.97 15.63
CA GLY A 71 4.31 21.23 14.88
C GLY A 71 5.39 21.51 13.83
N ALA A 72 6.39 20.63 13.64
CA ALA A 72 7.43 20.80 12.62
C ALA A 72 6.99 20.46 11.19
N GLY A 73 5.71 20.12 10.97
CA GLY A 73 5.17 19.84 9.64
C GLY A 73 5.42 18.42 9.10
N LYS A 74 5.51 17.38 9.95
CA LYS A 74 5.71 15.97 9.53
C LYS A 74 4.64 15.47 8.56
N THR A 75 3.36 15.62 8.93
CA THR A 75 2.23 15.30 8.05
C THR A 75 2.31 16.06 6.73
N THR A 76 2.63 17.36 6.78
CA THR A 76 2.80 18.19 5.58
C THR A 76 3.97 17.73 4.71
N PHE A 77 5.08 17.30 5.31
CA PHE A 77 6.23 16.73 4.62
C PHE A 77 5.82 15.47 3.84
N VAL A 78 5.14 14.53 4.50
CA VAL A 78 4.66 13.29 3.86
C VAL A 78 3.67 13.58 2.75
N GLN A 79 2.68 14.44 3.00
CA GLN A 79 1.70 14.82 1.98
C GLN A 79 2.36 15.47 0.77
N SER A 80 3.37 16.32 1.00
CA SER A 80 4.16 16.94 -0.08
C SER A 80 4.92 15.88 -0.88
N LEU A 81 5.54 14.91 -0.22
CA LEU A 81 6.24 13.80 -0.88
C LEU A 81 5.29 12.96 -1.76
N ILE A 82 4.13 12.56 -1.23
CA ILE A 82 3.12 11.80 -1.99
C ILE A 82 2.68 12.59 -3.23
N LYS A 83 2.39 13.88 -3.07
CA LYS A 83 2.00 14.76 -4.18
C LYS A 83 3.10 14.90 -5.24
N LEU A 84 4.36 15.01 -4.82
CA LEU A 84 5.47 15.04 -5.76
C LEU A 84 5.57 13.74 -6.56
N ILE A 85 5.46 12.58 -5.91
CA ILE A 85 5.46 11.29 -6.60
C ILE A 85 4.30 11.20 -7.60
N GLN A 86 3.11 11.68 -7.23
CA GLN A 86 1.91 11.57 -8.09
C GLN A 86 1.90 12.55 -9.27
N TYR A 87 2.42 13.77 -9.09
CA TYR A 87 2.16 14.87 -10.03
C TYR A 87 3.42 15.61 -10.52
N SER A 88 4.60 15.32 -9.99
CA SER A 88 5.82 15.99 -10.43
C SER A 88 6.37 15.38 -11.71
N ASN A 89 6.85 16.25 -12.60
CA ASN A 89 7.63 15.85 -13.78
C ASN A 89 9.15 15.91 -13.52
N GLU A 90 9.58 16.31 -12.31
CA GLU A 90 10.99 16.41 -11.95
C GLU A 90 11.53 15.07 -11.41
N GLU A 91 12.77 14.72 -11.75
CA GLU A 91 13.44 13.55 -11.18
C GLU A 91 13.80 13.77 -9.70
N PRO A 92 13.73 12.72 -8.85
CA PRO A 92 13.40 11.32 -9.16
C PRO A 92 11.90 11.02 -9.23
N PHE A 93 11.05 12.02 -8.95
CA PHE A 93 9.61 11.82 -8.73
C PHE A 93 8.84 11.46 -10.00
N SER A 94 9.27 11.95 -11.16
CA SER A 94 8.71 11.57 -12.45
C SER A 94 8.82 10.05 -12.71
N THR A 95 9.98 9.46 -12.39
CA THR A 95 10.21 8.01 -12.49
C THR A 95 9.40 7.25 -11.43
N LEU A 96 9.39 7.74 -10.19
CA LEU A 96 8.59 7.14 -9.12
C LEU A 96 7.10 7.14 -9.47
N GLY A 97 6.54 8.24 -9.98
CA GLY A 97 5.12 8.34 -10.31
C GLY A 97 4.64 7.35 -11.38
N LYS A 98 5.54 6.90 -12.27
CA LYS A 98 5.23 5.88 -13.28
C LYS A 98 5.02 4.51 -12.66
N ASP A 99 5.89 4.10 -11.75
CA ASP A 99 5.96 2.72 -11.29
C ASP A 99 5.47 2.51 -9.84
N LEU A 100 5.45 3.55 -9.02
CA LEU A 100 5.04 3.51 -7.61
C LEU A 100 3.62 4.05 -7.44
N TYR A 101 2.77 3.30 -6.75
CA TYR A 101 1.45 3.76 -6.36
C TYR A 101 1.41 4.10 -4.88
N CYS A 102 1.13 5.37 -4.56
CA CYS A 102 0.99 5.81 -3.18
C CYS A 102 -0.43 5.53 -2.67
N LEU A 103 -0.55 4.71 -1.63
CA LEU A 103 -1.79 4.55 -0.88
C LEU A 103 -2.11 5.83 -0.10
N GLU A 104 -3.37 5.97 0.28
CA GLU A 104 -3.80 7.05 1.17
C GLU A 104 -3.09 6.94 2.52
N LEU A 105 -2.74 8.09 3.07
CA LEU A 105 -2.10 8.21 4.37
C LEU A 105 -3.00 7.61 5.46
N LEU A 106 -2.46 6.64 6.22
CA LEU A 106 -3.17 6.06 7.35
C LEU A 106 -2.70 6.72 8.65
N ASP A 107 -3.66 7.32 9.35
CA ASP A 107 -3.50 7.80 10.72
C ASP A 107 -3.97 6.70 11.71
N PRO A 108 -3.06 5.91 12.31
CA PRO A 108 -3.37 4.96 13.36
C PRO A 108 -4.12 5.55 14.57
N ASN A 109 -4.02 6.84 14.84
CA ASN A 109 -4.66 7.49 15.99
C ASN A 109 -6.10 7.89 15.70
N ASN A 110 -6.46 8.10 14.44
CA ASN A 110 -7.84 8.39 13.99
C ASN A 110 -8.68 7.13 13.73
N THR A 111 -8.20 5.93 14.10
CA THR A 111 -9.03 4.72 14.09
C THR A 111 -9.89 4.64 15.35
N GLU A 112 -11.18 4.36 15.18
CA GLU A 112 -12.04 3.97 16.30
C GLU A 112 -11.38 2.80 17.06
N ARG A 113 -11.57 2.75 18.38
CA ARG A 113 -10.78 1.94 19.35
C ARG A 113 -10.73 0.42 19.09
N LYS A 114 -11.36 -0.11 18.04
CA LYS A 114 -11.44 -1.54 17.70
C LYS A 114 -10.97 -1.91 16.28
N GLU A 115 -10.59 -0.96 15.42
CA GLU A 115 -10.22 -1.30 14.05
C GLU A 115 -8.84 -1.95 13.97
N ASN A 116 -8.74 -3.09 13.27
CA ASN A 116 -7.48 -3.72 12.93
C ASN A 116 -6.83 -2.98 11.74
N LEU A 117 -5.68 -2.35 11.97
CA LEU A 117 -4.95 -1.58 10.96
C LEU A 117 -4.47 -2.43 9.77
N THR A 118 -4.10 -3.70 10.01
CA THR A 118 -3.77 -4.66 8.95
C THR A 118 -4.96 -4.84 8.02
N ILE A 119 -6.18 -4.97 8.58
CA ILE A 119 -7.38 -5.14 7.76
C ILE A 119 -7.75 -3.89 7.01
N ARG A 120 -7.62 -2.72 7.64
CA ARG A 120 -7.82 -1.45 6.96
C ARG A 120 -6.86 -1.27 5.78
N LEU A 121 -5.60 -1.68 5.94
CA LEU A 121 -4.60 -1.66 4.86
C LEU A 121 -4.98 -2.63 3.72
N ILE A 122 -5.33 -3.88 4.03
CA ILE A 122 -5.78 -4.85 3.00
C ILE A 122 -7.00 -4.31 2.26
N ALA A 123 -7.97 -3.73 2.98
CA ALA A 123 -9.17 -3.15 2.39
C ALA A 123 -8.85 -1.96 1.47
N GLN A 124 -7.95 -1.05 1.86
CA GLN A 124 -7.50 0.04 0.99
C GLN A 124 -6.83 -0.48 -0.28
N ILE A 125 -5.91 -1.45 -0.16
CA ILE A 125 -5.25 -2.07 -1.30
C ILE A 125 -6.29 -2.73 -2.22
N HIS A 126 -7.23 -3.49 -1.63
CA HIS A 126 -8.29 -4.17 -2.35
C HIS A 126 -9.19 -3.20 -3.09
N HIS A 127 -9.59 -2.10 -2.48
CA HIS A 127 -10.41 -1.08 -3.13
C HIS A 127 -9.73 -0.51 -4.39
N VAL A 128 -8.42 -0.24 -4.33
CA VAL A 128 -7.64 0.24 -5.48
C VAL A 128 -7.63 -0.78 -6.62
N PHE A 129 -7.30 -2.03 -6.31
CA PHE A 129 -7.22 -3.09 -7.33
C PHE A 129 -8.59 -3.45 -7.90
N GLN A 130 -9.62 -3.53 -7.05
CA GLN A 130 -10.99 -3.83 -7.46
C GLN A 130 -11.52 -2.76 -8.42
N LYS A 131 -11.30 -1.47 -8.12
CA LYS A 131 -11.69 -0.37 -9.02
C LYS A 131 -11.02 -0.49 -10.38
N ALA A 132 -9.75 -0.91 -10.43
CA ALA A 132 -9.04 -1.14 -11.69
C ALA A 132 -9.62 -2.33 -12.46
N ALA A 133 -9.90 -3.45 -11.78
CA ALA A 133 -10.54 -4.62 -12.38
C ALA A 133 -11.92 -4.27 -12.97
N ASP A 134 -12.75 -3.53 -12.23
CA ASP A 134 -14.09 -3.14 -12.67
C ASP A 134 -14.04 -2.21 -13.89
N ASN A 135 -13.10 -1.25 -13.92
CA ASN A 135 -12.88 -0.42 -15.10
C ASN A 135 -12.51 -1.24 -16.34
N ILE A 136 -11.66 -2.27 -16.18
CA ILE A 136 -11.28 -3.17 -17.28
C ILE A 136 -12.50 -3.98 -17.75
N ARG A 137 -13.29 -4.53 -16.81
CA ARG A 137 -14.53 -5.28 -17.11
C ARG A 137 -15.55 -4.43 -17.88
N HIS A 138 -15.75 -3.17 -17.46
CA HIS A 138 -16.67 -2.25 -18.13
C HIS A 138 -16.20 -1.92 -19.57
N GLN A 139 -14.91 -1.64 -19.78
CA GLN A 139 -14.37 -1.37 -21.12
C GLN A 139 -14.51 -2.57 -22.09
N GLN A 140 -14.47 -3.80 -21.57
CA GLN A 140 -14.67 -5.01 -22.37
C GLN A 140 -16.11 -5.19 -22.84
N SER A 141 -17.10 -4.70 -22.08
CA SER A 141 -18.52 -4.78 -22.46
C SER A 141 -18.89 -3.91 -23.67
N GLU A 142 -18.05 -2.93 -24.02
CA GLU A 142 -18.33 -1.96 -25.10
C GLU A 142 -17.62 -2.26 -26.43
N ASN A 143 -16.62 -3.16 -26.47
CA ASN A 143 -15.82 -3.47 -27.68
C ASN A 143 -15.67 -4.99 -27.91
N TYR A 144 -16.51 -5.55 -28.78
CA TYR A 144 -16.70 -6.99 -28.98
C TYR A 144 -15.70 -7.67 -29.94
N GLU A 145 -14.47 -7.15 -30.12
CA GLU A 145 -13.46 -7.79 -30.98
C GLU A 145 -12.05 -7.85 -30.36
N ARG A 146 -11.57 -9.09 -30.16
CA ARG A 146 -10.17 -9.57 -30.20
C ARG A 146 -9.06 -8.91 -29.35
N VAL A 147 -9.36 -8.02 -28.39
CA VAL A 147 -8.46 -7.71 -27.25
C VAL A 147 -8.75 -8.64 -26.04
N TYR A 148 -9.18 -9.86 -26.35
CA TYR A 148 -9.95 -10.70 -25.43
C TYR A 148 -9.08 -11.45 -24.39
N ASN A 149 -7.84 -11.85 -24.73
CA ASN A 149 -7.16 -12.86 -23.90
C ASN A 149 -6.31 -12.29 -22.75
N ASP A 150 -5.59 -11.17 -22.92
CA ASP A 150 -4.60 -10.77 -21.91
C ASP A 150 -5.23 -10.01 -20.74
N ARG A 151 -6.22 -9.16 -21.00
CA ARG A 151 -6.93 -8.41 -19.95
C ARG A 151 -7.84 -9.30 -19.12
N GLU A 152 -8.52 -10.25 -19.75
CA GLU A 152 -9.33 -11.26 -19.05
C GLU A 152 -8.44 -12.13 -18.15
N ARG A 153 -7.28 -12.58 -18.65
CA ARG A 153 -6.29 -13.30 -17.82
C ARG A 153 -5.81 -12.50 -16.62
N LEU A 154 -5.61 -11.18 -16.77
CA LEU A 154 -5.24 -10.33 -15.63
C LEU A 154 -6.34 -10.33 -14.56
N ILE A 155 -7.59 -10.20 -14.96
CA ILE A 155 -8.75 -10.24 -14.06
C ILE A 155 -8.87 -11.62 -13.40
N GLU A 156 -8.82 -12.70 -14.17
CA GLU A 156 -8.91 -14.07 -13.64
C GLU A 156 -7.79 -14.37 -12.64
N ASN A 157 -6.57 -13.93 -12.94
CA ASN A 157 -5.43 -14.09 -12.04
C ASN A 157 -5.63 -13.30 -10.75
N PHE A 158 -6.14 -12.07 -10.82
CA PHE A 158 -6.46 -11.26 -9.66
C PHE A 158 -7.58 -11.87 -8.82
N ASP A 159 -8.67 -12.33 -9.44
CA ASP A 159 -9.80 -12.95 -8.75
C ASP A 159 -9.36 -14.23 -8.04
N ARG A 160 -8.55 -15.07 -8.70
CA ARG A 160 -7.96 -16.28 -8.10
C ARG A 160 -7.07 -15.95 -6.91
N ALA A 161 -6.15 -15.00 -7.06
CA ALA A 161 -5.24 -14.60 -5.99
C ALA A 161 -6.00 -13.99 -4.80
N THR A 162 -7.08 -13.24 -5.06
CA THR A 162 -7.96 -12.68 -4.04
C THR A 162 -8.66 -13.80 -3.24
N GLN A 163 -9.22 -14.80 -3.92
CA GLN A 163 -9.85 -15.94 -3.25
C GLN A 163 -8.86 -16.74 -2.41
N ASP A 164 -7.63 -16.92 -2.89
CA ASP A 164 -6.59 -17.62 -2.13
C ASP A 164 -6.11 -16.80 -0.92
N LEU A 165 -6.04 -15.47 -1.02
CA LEU A 165 -5.79 -14.60 0.12
C LEU A 165 -6.93 -14.70 1.15
N TYR A 166 -8.19 -14.63 0.73
CA TYR A 166 -9.35 -14.67 1.63
C TYR A 166 -9.42 -15.95 2.46
N LYS A 167 -9.00 -17.09 1.91
CA LYS A 167 -8.90 -18.35 2.68
C LYS A 167 -7.86 -18.28 3.81
N THR A 168 -6.87 -17.40 3.69
CA THR A 168 -5.78 -17.23 4.67
C THR A 168 -6.03 -16.12 5.69
N LEU A 169 -6.93 -15.16 5.41
CA LEU A 169 -7.22 -14.04 6.31
C LEU A 169 -7.78 -14.44 7.69
N PRO A 170 -8.63 -15.48 7.87
CA PRO A 170 -9.18 -15.85 9.18
C PRO A 170 -8.14 -16.19 10.26
N VAL A 171 -6.86 -16.30 9.91
CA VAL A 171 -5.74 -16.49 10.83
C VAL A 171 -5.32 -15.18 11.52
N LEU A 172 -5.67 -14.02 10.96
CA LEU A 172 -5.28 -12.73 11.51
C LEU A 172 -6.13 -12.36 12.74
N ASP A 173 -5.46 -11.97 13.82
CA ASP A 173 -6.12 -11.50 15.05
C ASP A 173 -7.15 -10.40 14.76
N GLY A 174 -8.39 -10.58 15.22
CA GLY A 174 -9.47 -9.60 15.00
C GLY A 174 -10.27 -9.79 13.71
N ILE A 175 -10.02 -10.84 12.93
CA ILE A 175 -10.90 -11.32 11.86
C ILE A 175 -11.55 -12.63 12.30
N GLY A 176 -12.88 -12.66 12.37
CA GLY A 176 -13.63 -13.82 12.85
C GLY A 176 -13.92 -13.76 14.36
N ASP A 177 -14.87 -14.58 14.81
CA ASP A 177 -15.24 -14.65 16.22
C ASP A 177 -14.21 -15.52 16.98
N PRO A 178 -13.55 -14.99 18.03
CA PRO A 178 -12.62 -15.77 18.86
C PRO A 178 -13.27 -17.05 19.45
N CYS A 179 -14.61 -17.07 19.53
CA CYS A 179 -15.42 -18.17 20.02
C CYS A 179 -16.12 -18.99 18.91
N LEU A 180 -15.64 -18.97 17.66
CA LEU A 180 -16.21 -19.77 16.55
C LEU A 180 -16.43 -21.26 16.88
N TYR A 181 -15.72 -21.78 17.89
CA TYR A 181 -15.63 -23.20 18.22
C TYR A 181 -16.09 -23.56 19.63
N SER A 182 -16.57 -22.60 20.43
CA SER A 182 -16.94 -22.86 21.83
C SER A 182 -18.14 -23.80 22.00
N ASN A 183 -18.89 -24.06 20.92
CA ASN A 183 -20.15 -24.80 20.93
C ASN A 183 -20.11 -26.09 20.08
N TRP A 184 -18.93 -26.58 19.68
CA TRP A 184 -18.79 -27.72 18.77
C TRP A 184 -18.26 -28.95 19.52
N ASP A 185 -19.07 -29.99 19.67
CA ASP A 185 -18.72 -31.23 20.40
C ASP A 185 -17.92 -32.26 19.56
N ASP A 186 -17.68 -32.00 18.27
CA ASP A 186 -16.97 -32.93 17.39
C ASP A 186 -15.46 -32.64 17.34
N SER A 187 -14.70 -33.42 18.11
CA SER A 187 -13.23 -33.34 18.19
C SER A 187 -12.48 -33.60 16.87
N VAL A 188 -13.04 -34.40 15.96
CA VAL A 188 -12.40 -34.71 14.66
C VAL A 188 -12.57 -33.52 13.73
N TYR A 189 -13.79 -32.99 13.64
CA TYR A 189 -14.06 -31.78 12.87
C TYR A 189 -13.25 -30.58 13.37
N LEU A 190 -13.16 -30.40 14.69
CA LEU A 190 -12.31 -29.34 15.27
C LEU A 190 -10.86 -29.50 14.86
N SER A 191 -10.32 -30.72 14.94
CA SER A 191 -8.92 -31.01 14.56
C SER A 191 -8.65 -30.71 13.09
N ASP A 192 -9.54 -31.10 12.18
CA ASP A 192 -9.42 -30.81 10.75
C ASP A 192 -9.43 -29.30 10.46
N ARG A 193 -10.28 -28.54 11.16
CA ARG A 193 -10.36 -27.08 11.03
C ARG A 193 -9.14 -26.37 11.63
N PHE A 194 -8.60 -26.85 12.75
CA PHE A 194 -7.34 -26.33 13.30
C PHE A 194 -6.15 -26.60 12.37
N MET A 195 -6.10 -27.78 11.76
CA MET A 195 -5.09 -28.09 10.74
C MET A 195 -5.23 -27.21 9.50
N GLU A 196 -6.46 -27.00 9.02
CA GLU A 196 -6.76 -26.09 7.91
C GLU A 196 -6.29 -24.65 8.21
N LEU A 197 -6.60 -24.12 9.40
CA LEU A 197 -6.13 -22.80 9.84
C LEU A 197 -4.61 -22.72 9.91
N THR A 198 -3.94 -23.75 10.43
CA THR A 198 -2.48 -23.80 10.55
C THR A 198 -1.81 -23.83 9.16
N ILE A 199 -2.36 -24.62 8.24
CA ILE A 199 -1.90 -24.67 6.85
C ILE A 199 -2.12 -23.32 6.17
N ASN A 200 -3.27 -22.69 6.37
CA ASN A 200 -3.59 -21.39 5.79
C ASN A 200 -2.70 -20.28 6.36
N ALA A 201 -2.37 -20.34 7.65
CA ALA A 201 -1.41 -19.44 8.31
C ALA A 201 -0.05 -19.47 7.62
N SER A 202 0.45 -20.69 7.35
CA SER A 202 1.74 -20.89 6.69
C SER A 202 1.78 -20.37 5.24
N LYS A 203 0.61 -20.16 4.62
CA LYS A 203 0.47 -19.70 3.23
C LYS A 203 0.18 -18.20 3.12
N LEU A 204 -0.15 -17.53 4.21
CA LEU A 204 -0.62 -16.14 4.20
C LEU A 204 0.34 -15.21 3.45
N GLU A 205 1.63 -15.22 3.79
CA GLU A 205 2.64 -14.37 3.15
C GLU A 205 2.72 -14.64 1.64
N LYS A 206 2.78 -15.92 1.24
CA LYS A 206 2.79 -16.32 -0.17
C LYS A 206 1.53 -15.85 -0.91
N CYS A 207 0.34 -16.09 -0.36
CA CYS A 207 -0.92 -15.67 -0.97
C CYS A 207 -0.97 -14.15 -1.08
N PHE A 208 -0.49 -13.43 -0.08
CA PHE A 208 -0.44 -11.99 -0.07
C PHE A 208 0.50 -11.43 -1.16
N HIS A 209 1.67 -12.02 -1.36
CA HIS A 209 2.59 -11.62 -2.42
C HIS A 209 2.03 -11.85 -3.82
N LEU A 210 1.37 -12.99 -4.05
CA LEU A 210 0.72 -13.30 -5.33
C LEU A 210 -0.46 -12.35 -5.60
N TYR A 211 -1.21 -12.02 -4.55
CA TYR A 211 -2.28 -11.03 -4.61
C TYR A 211 -1.75 -9.62 -4.97
N LEU A 212 -0.65 -9.18 -4.35
CA LEU A 212 -0.01 -7.91 -4.69
C LEU A 212 0.49 -7.88 -6.12
N ASP A 213 1.17 -8.92 -6.60
CA ASP A 213 1.66 -9.00 -7.99
C ASP A 213 0.49 -8.93 -9.00
N ALA A 214 -0.57 -9.71 -8.77
CA ALA A 214 -1.74 -9.69 -9.63
C ALA A 214 -2.43 -8.31 -9.66
N GLY A 215 -2.61 -7.67 -8.50
CA GLY A 215 -3.23 -6.35 -8.39
C GLY A 215 -2.38 -5.22 -8.97
N LEU A 216 -1.07 -5.24 -8.73
CA LEU A 216 -0.12 -4.27 -9.29
C LEU A 216 -0.11 -4.28 -10.81
N ARG A 217 -0.23 -5.47 -11.43
CA ARG A 217 -0.38 -5.60 -12.89
C ARG A 217 -1.68 -4.98 -13.41
N LEU A 218 -2.78 -5.05 -12.66
CA LEU A 218 -4.05 -4.40 -13.04
C LEU A 218 -3.90 -2.87 -13.12
N ILE A 219 -3.20 -2.27 -12.15
CA ILE A 219 -2.98 -0.81 -12.13
C ILE A 219 -1.74 -0.36 -12.90
N GLN A 220 -1.01 -1.29 -13.53
CA GLN A 220 0.23 -1.05 -14.27
C GLN A 220 1.29 -0.34 -13.42
N LYS A 221 1.47 -0.83 -12.19
CA LYS A 221 2.47 -0.34 -11.23
C LYS A 221 3.38 -1.50 -10.84
N LYS A 222 4.56 -1.18 -10.32
CA LYS A 222 5.55 -2.16 -9.85
C LYS A 222 5.58 -2.29 -8.34
N ALA A 223 5.16 -1.25 -7.61
CA ALA A 223 5.15 -1.27 -6.16
C ALA A 223 4.05 -0.38 -5.56
N LEU A 224 3.76 -0.62 -4.28
CA LEU A 224 2.94 0.22 -3.42
C LEU A 224 3.84 0.97 -2.43
N LEU A 225 3.54 2.26 -2.22
CA LEU A 225 4.05 3.04 -1.10
C LEU A 225 2.95 3.14 -0.05
N PHE A 226 3.26 2.69 1.16
CA PHE A 226 2.38 2.82 2.29
C PHE A 226 2.96 3.82 3.29
N VAL A 227 2.12 4.75 3.77
CA VAL A 227 2.55 5.77 4.72
C VAL A 227 1.66 5.78 5.94
N LEU A 228 2.30 5.66 7.10
CA LEU A 228 1.66 5.76 8.41
C LEU A 228 2.04 7.08 9.07
N ASP A 229 1.06 7.89 9.42
CA ASP A 229 1.26 9.19 10.07
C ASP A 229 0.96 9.13 11.57
N ASP A 230 1.69 9.90 12.37
CA ASP A 230 1.47 10.00 13.82
C ASP A 230 1.52 8.62 14.53
N CYS A 231 2.58 7.85 14.29
CA CYS A 231 2.73 6.48 14.82
C CYS A 231 3.00 6.39 16.34
N ASP A 232 3.12 7.53 17.02
CA ASP A 232 3.66 7.65 18.37
C ASP A 232 2.83 6.90 19.46
N ILE A 233 1.56 6.58 19.20
CA ILE A 233 0.63 6.05 20.23
C ILE A 233 0.31 4.54 20.06
N LYS A 234 0.39 3.96 18.85
CA LYS A 234 0.01 2.55 18.57
C LYS A 234 1.12 1.73 17.91
N ILE A 235 2.34 1.87 18.43
CA ILE A 235 3.56 1.20 17.93
C ILE A 235 3.40 -0.33 17.78
N ASN A 236 2.68 -1.01 18.68
CA ASN A 236 2.49 -2.48 18.60
C ASN A 236 1.63 -2.92 17.40
N ASN A 237 0.57 -2.18 17.08
CA ASN A 237 -0.27 -2.48 15.92
C ASN A 237 0.50 -2.20 14.62
N THR A 238 1.39 -1.20 14.64
CA THR A 238 2.33 -0.91 13.56
C THR A 238 3.30 -2.06 13.30
N PHE A 239 3.78 -2.75 14.33
CA PHE A 239 4.65 -3.92 14.19
C PHE A 239 3.92 -5.15 13.61
N GLN A 240 2.62 -5.33 13.85
CA GLN A 240 1.84 -6.40 13.22
C GLN A 240 1.74 -6.21 11.70
N ILE A 241 1.61 -4.96 11.22
CA ILE A 241 1.69 -4.62 9.79
C ILE A 241 3.12 -4.85 9.25
N LEU A 242 4.15 -4.69 10.09
CA LEU A 242 5.53 -4.96 9.67
C LEU A 242 5.76 -6.45 9.38
N ALA A 243 5.18 -7.34 10.18
CA ALA A 243 5.35 -8.79 10.03
C ALA A 243 4.64 -9.38 8.79
N ILE A 244 3.48 -8.82 8.39
CA ILE A 244 2.66 -9.36 7.29
C ILE A 244 3.06 -8.76 5.92
N PHE A 245 3.54 -7.52 5.90
CA PHE A 245 3.76 -6.76 4.66
C PHE A 245 5.25 -6.52 4.40
N SER A 246 6.04 -7.58 4.29
CA SER A 246 7.50 -7.60 4.05
C SER A 246 7.92 -7.26 2.62
N THR A 247 7.01 -6.73 1.79
CA THR A 247 7.25 -6.35 0.38
C THR A 247 6.82 -4.90 0.09
N ILE A 248 6.32 -4.19 1.09
CA ILE A 248 5.84 -2.80 0.93
C ILE A 248 6.88 -1.84 1.49
N LEU A 249 7.24 -0.83 0.70
CA LEU A 249 8.10 0.27 1.12
C LEU A 249 7.30 1.19 2.04
N LYS A 250 7.82 1.44 3.25
CA LYS A 250 7.06 2.12 4.32
C LYS A 250 7.75 3.40 4.75
N ILE A 251 6.97 4.48 4.84
CA ILE A 251 7.39 5.74 5.46
C ILE A 251 6.62 5.92 6.76
N TYR A 252 7.35 6.32 7.80
CA TYR A 252 6.86 6.59 9.14
C TYR A 252 7.15 8.04 9.50
N THR A 253 6.20 8.70 10.15
CA THR A 253 6.37 10.03 10.75
C THR A 253 6.10 10.03 12.25
#